data_AF-A0A840NP27-F1
#
_entry.id   AF-A0A840NP27-F1
#
_cell.length_a   1.000
_cell.length_b   1.000
_cell.length_c   1.000
_cell.angle_alpha   90.00
_cell.angle_beta   90.00
_cell.angle_gamma   90.00
#
_symmetry.space_group_name_H-M   'P 1'
#
loop_
_entity.id
_entity.type
_entity.pdbx_description
1 polymer ?
#
loop_
_entity_poly.entity_id
_entity_poly.type
_entity_poly.pdbx_seq_one_letter_code
_entity_poly.pdbx_strand_id
1 'polypeptide(L)'
;MYGYGPGLCWMFVLPIIWLMFLAFLGLIVWAVVRLTREWRPRHDNGAAHQETAEEILDRRYARGEIDAEEYRQARANLTEHRGKE
;
A
#
# COMPACT_ATOMS: atom_id res chain seq x y z
N MET A 1 -48.78 -25.56 2.31
CA MET A 1 -48.34 -24.39 3.13
C MET A 1 -47.41 -23.58 2.26
N TYR A 2 -47.80 -22.35 1.94
CA TYR A 2 -47.17 -21.53 0.90
C TYR A 2 -45.70 -21.26 1.23
N GLY A 3 -44.83 -21.64 0.30
CA GLY A 3 -43.39 -21.43 0.36
C GLY A 3 -43.07 -19.95 0.43
N TYR A 4 -42.51 -19.54 1.56
CA TYR A 4 -41.74 -18.31 1.65
C TYR A 4 -40.57 -18.44 0.67
N GLY A 5 -40.71 -17.77 -0.47
CA GLY A 5 -39.81 -17.92 -1.60
C GLY A 5 -38.37 -17.55 -1.22
N PRO A 6 -37.37 -18.34 -1.62
CA PRO A 6 -35.96 -18.07 -1.34
C PRO A 6 -35.45 -16.72 -1.90
N GLY A 7 -36.23 -16.04 -2.74
CA GLY A 7 -35.86 -14.75 -3.34
C GLY A 7 -35.70 -13.58 -2.35
N LEU A 8 -36.47 -13.53 -1.26
CA LEU A 8 -36.33 -12.45 -0.27
C LEU A 8 -35.06 -12.61 0.58
N CYS A 9 -34.72 -13.83 1.00
CA CYS A 9 -33.45 -14.09 1.71
C CYS A 9 -32.23 -13.79 0.82
N TRP A 10 -32.25 -14.22 -0.44
CA TRP A 10 -31.15 -13.96 -1.37
C TRP A 10 -30.91 -12.47 -1.63
N MET A 11 -31.97 -11.65 -1.66
CA MET A 11 -31.87 -10.21 -1.89
C MET A 11 -31.21 -9.46 -0.73
N PHE A 12 -31.34 -9.93 0.52
CA PHE A 12 -30.66 -9.34 1.67
C PHE A 12 -29.27 -9.95 1.93
N VAL A 13 -29.06 -11.22 1.59
CA VAL A 13 -27.78 -11.91 1.83
C VAL A 13 -26.67 -11.40 0.92
N LEU A 14 -26.95 -11.19 -0.37
CA LEU A 14 -25.94 -10.69 -1.34
C LEU A 14 -25.32 -9.33 -0.95
N PRO A 15 -26.09 -8.28 -0.61
CA PRO A 15 -25.50 -7.00 -0.22
C PRO A 15 -24.76 -7.08 1.12
N ILE A 16 -25.20 -7.93 2.05
CA ILE A 16 -24.51 -8.12 3.33
C ILE A 16 -23.13 -8.75 3.13
N ILE A 17 -23.02 -9.77 2.29
CA ILE A 17 -21.73 -10.40 1.97
C ILE A 17 -20.79 -9.38 1.31
N TRP A 18 -21.31 -8.58 0.37
CA TRP A 18 -20.54 -7.52 -0.28
C TRP A 18 -20.07 -6.44 0.71
N LEU A 19 -20.96 -6.03 1.63
CA LEU A 19 -20.63 -5.06 2.67
C LEU A 19 -19.54 -5.62 3.61
N MET A 20 -19.65 -6.89 4.00
CA MET A 20 -18.65 -7.56 4.83
C MET A 20 -17.30 -7.66 4.11
N PHE A 21 -17.30 -7.98 2.82
CA PHE A 21 -16.09 -7.99 1.99
C PHE A 21 -15.46 -6.60 1.90
N LEU A 22 -16.26 -5.56 1.66
CA LEU A 22 -15.78 -4.19 1.59
C LEU A 22 -15.25 -3.69 2.93
N ALA A 23 -15.91 -4.05 4.04
CA ALA A 23 -15.45 -3.76 5.39
C ALA A 23 -14.14 -4.50 5.72
N PHE A 24 -14.02 -5.76 5.32
CA PHE A 24 -12.79 -6.54 5.48
C PHE A 24 -11.64 -5.95 4.66
N LEU A 25 -11.89 -5.57 3.41
CA LEU A 25 -10.90 -4.89 2.58
C LEU A 25 -10.48 -3.55 3.19
N GLY A 26 -11.45 -2.77 3.68
CA GLY A 26 -11.21 -1.52 4.40
C GLY A 26 -10.38 -1.73 5.67
N LEU A 27 -10.65 -2.79 6.43
CA LEU A 27 -9.89 -3.17 7.63
C LEU A 27 -8.44 -3.52 7.29
N ILE A 28 -8.21 -4.27 6.20
CA ILE A 28 -6.86 -4.60 5.73
C ILE A 28 -6.11 -3.32 5.35
N VAL A 29 -6.72 -2.45 4.53
CA VAL A 29 -6.11 -1.17 4.14
C VAL A 29 -5.83 -0.31 5.37
N TRP A 30 -6.77 -0.23 6.31
CA TRP A 30 -6.59 0.49 7.57
C TRP A 30 -5.44 -0.09 8.40
N ALA A 31 -5.33 -1.41 8.52
CA ALA A 31 -4.27 -2.08 9.26
C ALA A 31 -2.90 -1.80 8.63
N VAL A 32 -2.79 -1.88 7.29
CA VAL A 32 -1.56 -1.53 6.56
C VAL A 32 -1.20 -0.06 6.73
N VAL A 33 -2.17 0.85 6.62
CA VAL A 33 -1.96 2.29 6.85
C VAL A 33 -1.57 2.57 8.30
N ARG A 34 -2.14 1.86 9.26
CA ARG A 34 -1.84 2.03 10.68
C ARG A 34 -0.44 1.52 11.02
N LEU A 35 -0.06 0.34 10.52
CA LEU A 35 1.31 -0.17 10.64
C LEU A 35 2.28 0.79 9.96
N THR A 36 2.05 1.17 8.71
CA THR A 36 2.97 2.09 8.01
C THR A 36 3.04 3.49 8.64
N ARG A 37 1.97 3.97 9.30
CA ARG A 37 1.98 5.21 10.09
C ARG A 37 2.71 5.08 11.42
N GLU A 38 2.67 3.93 12.08
CA GLU A 38 3.46 3.67 13.30
C GLU A 38 4.96 3.52 13.01
N TRP A 39 5.31 3.08 11.79
CA TRP A 39 6.69 2.98 11.32
C TRP A 39 7.23 4.27 10.70
N ARG A 40 6.39 5.29 10.48
CA ARG A 40 6.88 6.64 10.22
C ARG A 40 7.35 7.21 11.56
N PRO A 41 8.67 7.40 11.79
CA PRO A 41 9.08 8.26 12.88
C PRO A 41 8.40 9.59 12.63
N ARG A 42 7.82 10.14 13.68
CA ARG A 42 7.18 11.45 13.74
C ARG A 42 8.21 12.52 13.36
N HIS A 43 8.54 12.64 12.07
CA HIS A 43 9.23 13.79 11.53
C HIS A 43 8.18 14.88 11.44
N ASP A 44 8.17 15.61 12.54
CA ASP A 44 7.74 16.99 12.68
C ASP A 44 7.78 17.75 11.35
N ASN A 45 6.68 18.48 11.11
CA ASN A 45 6.60 19.75 10.39
C ASN A 45 7.69 20.07 9.35
N GLY A 46 7.27 20.19 8.08
CA GLY A 46 7.76 21.31 7.27
C GLY A 46 8.67 21.04 6.08
N ALA A 47 8.70 19.84 5.51
CA ALA A 47 9.32 19.64 4.21
C ALA A 47 8.52 18.67 3.34
N ALA A 48 7.79 19.23 2.38
CA ALA A 48 7.47 18.55 1.14
C ALA A 48 8.78 18.24 0.39
N HIS A 49 9.57 17.28 0.87
CA HIS A 49 10.64 16.68 0.10
C HIS A 49 10.19 15.29 -0.30
N GLN A 50 9.87 15.19 -1.60
CA GLN A 50 9.74 13.99 -2.41
C GLN A 50 10.35 12.76 -1.73
N GLU A 51 9.60 11.65 -1.64
CA GLU A 51 10.20 10.31 -1.40
C GLU A 51 11.49 10.24 -2.22
N THR A 52 12.64 10.20 -1.57
CA THR A 52 13.93 10.31 -2.25
C THR A 52 14.00 9.17 -3.26
N ALA A 53 14.54 9.41 -4.45
CA ALA A 53 14.63 8.36 -5.49
C ALA A 53 15.27 7.06 -4.95
N GLU A 54 16.17 7.18 -3.96
CA GLU A 54 16.74 6.08 -3.18
C GLU A 54 15.70 5.23 -2.40
N GLU A 55 14.70 5.86 -1.78
CA GLU A 55 13.63 5.18 -1.03
C GLU A 55 12.68 4.39 -1.95
N ILE A 56 12.46 4.90 -3.17
CA ILE A 56 11.69 4.20 -4.21
C ILE A 56 12.47 2.97 -4.72
N LEU A 57 13.78 3.12 -4.93
CA LEU A 57 14.68 2.02 -5.33
C LEU A 57 14.74 0.92 -4.27
N ASP A 58 14.90 1.29 -2.99
CA ASP A 58 15.00 0.33 -1.88
C ASP A 58 13.70 -0.47 -1.71
N ARG A 59 12.55 0.19 -1.83
CA ARG A 59 11.23 -0.47 -1.81
C ARG A 59 11.07 -1.47 -2.96
N ARG A 60 11.53 -1.13 -4.18
CA ARG A 60 11.41 -2.01 -5.36
C ARG A 60 12.39 -3.17 -5.30
N TYR A 61 13.60 -2.96 -4.79
CA TYR A 61 14.56 -4.03 -4.50
C TYR A 61 14.03 -4.99 -3.44
N ALA A 62 13.46 -4.48 -2.34
CA ALA A 62 12.85 -5.31 -1.29
C ALA A 62 11.63 -6.12 -1.77
N ARG A 63 10.93 -5.65 -2.81
CA ARG A 63 9.86 -6.39 -3.50
C ARG A 63 10.37 -7.40 -4.52
N GLY A 64 11.66 -7.38 -4.85
CA GLY A 64 12.26 -8.18 -5.91
C GLY A 64 11.87 -7.73 -7.32
N GLU A 65 11.38 -6.49 -7.48
CA GLU A 65 11.03 -5.91 -8.78
C GLU A 65 12.27 -5.43 -9.55
N ILE A 66 13.41 -5.26 -8.87
CA ILE A 66 14.69 -4.80 -9.43
C ILE A 66 15.80 -5.72 -8.92
N ASP A 67 16.71 -6.11 -9.82
CA ASP A 67 17.86 -6.95 -9.47
C ASP A 67 18.97 -6.18 -8.73
N ALA A 68 19.84 -6.90 -8.03
CA ALA A 68 20.95 -6.31 -7.27
C ALA A 68 21.93 -5.53 -8.15
N GLU A 69 22.11 -5.92 -9.42
CA GLU A 69 22.96 -5.19 -10.37
C GLU A 69 22.35 -3.81 -10.72
N GLU A 70 21.07 -3.80 -11.04
CA GLU A 70 20.31 -2.61 -11.45
C GLU A 70 20.13 -1.62 -10.28
N TYR A 71 19.93 -2.13 -9.05
CA TYR A 71 19.94 -1.32 -7.84
C TYR A 71 21.29 -0.59 -7.64
N ARG A 72 22.41 -1.30 -7.80
CA ARG A 72 23.74 -0.72 -7.64
C ARG A 72 24.02 0.37 -8.67
N GLN A 73 23.63 0.15 -9.92
CA GLN A 73 23.82 1.10 -11.00
C GLN A 73 22.99 2.38 -10.78
N ALA A 74 21.71 2.23 -10.41
CA ALA A 74 20.84 3.36 -10.12
C ALA A 74 21.32 4.18 -8.92
N ARG A 75 21.80 3.51 -7.85
CA ARG A 75 22.35 4.18 -6.67
C ARG A 75 23.64 4.96 -7.00
N ALA A 76 24.51 4.41 -7.85
CA ALA A 76 25.71 5.11 -8.32
C ALA A 76 25.35 6.38 -9.10
N ASN A 77 24.41 6.30 -10.05
CA ASN A 77 23.95 7.44 -10.85
C ASN A 77 23.35 8.55 -9.96
N LEU A 78 22.53 8.19 -8.97
CA LEU A 78 21.94 9.16 -8.03
C LEU A 78 23.02 9.87 -7.18
N THR A 79 24.05 9.12 -6.77
CA THR A 79 25.17 9.69 -6.00
C THR A 79 26.00 10.64 -6.86
N GLU A 80 26.22 10.30 -8.13
CA GLU A 80 26.94 11.14 -9.09
C GLU A 80 26.21 12.46 -9.38
N HIS A 81 24.88 12.43 -9.49
CA HIS A 81 24.09 13.65 -9.70
C HIS A 81 24.04 14.55 -8.47
N ARG A 82 24.03 14.00 -7.25
CA ARG A 82 24.08 14.78 -6.00
C ARG A 82 25.44 15.46 -5.77
N GLY A 83 26.53 14.93 -6.31
CA GLY A 83 27.88 15.48 -6.14
C GLY A 83 28.26 16.61 -7.10
N LYS A 84 27.35 17.03 -8.00
CA LYS A 84 27.60 18.07 -9.01
C LYS A 84 26.85 19.39 -8.74
N GLU A 85 26.26 19.55 -7.55
CA GLU A 85 25.71 20.80 -7.03
C GLU A 85 26.60 21.37 -5.91
#